data_AF-A0A7S2PQ77-F1
#
_entry.id   AF-A0A7S2PQ77-F1
#
_cell.length_a   1.000
_cell.length_b   1.000
_cell.length_c   1.000
_cell.angle_alpha   90.00
_cell.angle_beta   90.00
_cell.angle_gamma   90.00
#
_symmetry.space_group_name_H-M   'P 1'
#
loop_
_entity.id
_entity.type
_entity.pdbx_description
1 polymer ?
#
loop_
_entity_poly.entity_id
_entity_poly.type
_entity_poly.pdbx_seq_one_letter_code
_entity_poly.pdbx_strand_id
1 'polypeptide(L)'
;MTIFQQRRAMRRCRVATIALLTSAILIKDTRNNVLKLTPPLGKNQTASQDVAMVMKESVQVDTTLIIATVPHDRDHAKALWSHLECLTEKIDRVVVAAPDVDWSRNIVEAIITNFKLQAAINQISVPIIEPAYFDNNRYDVGLWCDALTHYGFSPIDESERYNSSRTTIPQAIFMINDSAFSRINYNNLTDRIVGATKQEHVGHQSSNISRLVTEEHPATSLKLLSLNGRLGRSPPGSKYNWVESVYRGFTPQGLMTFMKHSCTPEAARKCIGSNAGCIVRNFEIPLMGAYPKGEGVEAIYPSFYPSDEEMKDWERRGVNMTGSEKIWGFDQWRMGAKYYQYLVDKFNFPLLKVK
;
A
#
# COMPACT_ATOMS: atom_id res chain seq x y z
N MET A 1 19.88 -18.14 7.68
CA MET A 1 18.72 -18.06 6.76
C MET A 1 19.25 -18.19 5.34
N THR A 2 19.06 -19.35 4.71
CA THR A 2 19.72 -19.77 3.46
C THR A 2 18.98 -19.28 2.22
N ILE A 3 19.72 -19.08 1.12
CA ILE A 3 19.26 -18.66 -0.23
C ILE A 3 18.03 -19.46 -0.73
N PHE A 4 17.83 -20.67 -0.22
CA PHE A 4 16.68 -21.53 -0.51
C PHE A 4 15.33 -20.99 -0.01
N GLN A 5 15.27 -20.26 1.10
CA GLN A 5 14.01 -19.69 1.61
C GLN A 5 13.55 -18.46 0.79
N GLN A 6 14.49 -17.64 0.29
CA GLN A 6 14.19 -16.54 -0.63
C GLN A 6 13.63 -17.04 -1.97
N ARG A 7 14.17 -18.14 -2.52
CA ARG A 7 13.67 -18.75 -3.77
C ARG A 7 12.27 -19.35 -3.65
N ARG A 8 11.86 -19.81 -2.47
CA ARG A 8 10.51 -20.37 -2.23
C ARG A 8 9.46 -19.29 -2.00
N ALA A 9 9.86 -18.13 -1.46
CA ALA A 9 8.99 -16.97 -1.24
C ALA A 9 8.55 -16.29 -2.55
N MET A 10 9.41 -16.23 -3.57
CA MET A 10 9.09 -15.63 -4.88
C MET A 10 8.17 -16.50 -5.76
N ARG A 11 7.81 -17.73 -5.35
CA ARG A 11 6.91 -18.60 -6.14
C ARG A 11 5.41 -18.25 -6.01
N ARG A 12 5.05 -17.20 -5.26
CA ARG A 12 3.66 -16.85 -4.94
C ARG A 12 3.17 -15.53 -5.55
N CYS A 13 4.01 -14.85 -6.34
CA CYS A 13 3.59 -13.75 -7.21
C CYS A 13 3.73 -14.18 -8.67
N ARG A 14 3.01 -13.51 -9.57
CA ARG A 14 2.83 -13.93 -10.97
C ARG A 14 4.01 -13.51 -11.86
N VAL A 15 5.25 -13.87 -11.54
CA VAL A 15 6.31 -14.06 -12.55
C VAL A 15 7.24 -15.17 -12.07
N ALA A 16 7.41 -16.18 -12.92
CA ALA A 16 8.34 -17.26 -12.70
C ALA A 16 9.76 -16.72 -12.43
N THR A 17 10.39 -17.25 -11.38
CA THR A 17 11.84 -17.32 -11.14
C THR A 17 12.69 -16.96 -12.37
N ILE A 18 13.41 -15.83 -12.35
CA ILE A 18 14.53 -15.62 -13.28
C ILE A 18 15.84 -15.43 -12.52
N ALA A 19 16.76 -16.33 -12.84
CA ALA A 19 18.18 -16.20 -12.57
C ALA A 19 18.71 -14.97 -13.30
N LEU A 20 19.37 -14.08 -12.56
CA LEU A 20 20.28 -13.11 -13.13
C LEU A 20 21.36 -13.87 -13.92
N LEU A 21 21.34 -13.76 -15.27
CA LEU A 21 22.48 -13.36 -16.14
C LEU A 21 22.29 -13.76 -17.61
N THR A 22 22.78 -12.86 -18.47
CA THR A 22 23.33 -13.05 -19.84
C THR A 22 22.41 -13.47 -21.00
N SER A 23 22.23 -12.52 -21.92
CA SER A 23 22.06 -12.60 -23.38
C SER A 23 21.66 -13.93 -24.03
N ALA A 24 20.53 -13.96 -24.74
CA ALA A 24 20.44 -14.39 -26.15
C ALA A 24 19.01 -14.23 -26.70
N ILE A 25 18.97 -13.64 -27.89
CA ILE A 25 17.83 -13.46 -28.81
C ILE A 25 17.36 -14.81 -29.37
N LEU A 26 16.05 -15.03 -29.53
CA LEU A 26 15.47 -15.53 -30.80
C LEU A 26 13.94 -15.31 -30.85
N ILE A 27 13.47 -15.06 -32.08
CA ILE A 27 12.20 -14.43 -32.49
C ILE A 27 11.22 -15.46 -33.10
N LYS A 28 9.92 -15.09 -33.14
CA LYS A 28 8.78 -15.56 -33.99
C LYS A 28 8.07 -16.85 -33.55
N ASP A 29 6.75 -17.05 -33.73
CA ASP A 29 5.81 -16.48 -34.71
C ASP A 29 4.34 -16.48 -34.21
N THR A 30 3.53 -15.64 -34.85
CA THR A 30 2.10 -15.32 -34.73
C THR A 30 1.12 -16.38 -35.28
N ARG A 31 -0.16 -16.34 -34.84
CA ARG A 31 -1.35 -16.30 -35.73
C ARG A 31 -2.71 -16.14 -35.02
N ASN A 32 -3.56 -15.39 -35.72
CA ASN A 32 -4.96 -14.96 -35.53
C ASN A 32 -6.00 -16.06 -35.25
N ASN A 33 -7.14 -15.71 -34.63
CA ASN A 33 -8.45 -15.61 -35.33
C ASN A 33 -9.61 -15.12 -34.45
N VAL A 34 -10.68 -14.74 -35.16
CA VAL A 34 -11.70 -13.74 -34.87
C VAL A 34 -13.12 -14.34 -34.90
N LEU A 35 -14.02 -13.76 -34.06
CA LEU A 35 -15.50 -13.64 -34.10
C LEU A 35 -16.43 -14.89 -34.16
N LYS A 36 -17.48 -14.88 -33.30
CA LYS A 36 -18.88 -14.61 -33.71
C LYS A 36 -19.86 -14.48 -32.53
N LEU A 37 -20.76 -13.50 -32.65
CA LEU A 37 -21.94 -13.20 -31.85
C LEU A 37 -23.18 -13.90 -32.41
N THR A 38 -24.15 -14.24 -31.55
CA THR A 38 -25.60 -14.18 -31.83
C THR A 38 -26.42 -14.18 -30.51
N PRO A 39 -27.55 -13.44 -30.43
CA PRO A 39 -28.41 -13.35 -29.23
C PRO A 39 -29.64 -14.27 -29.33
N PRO A 40 -30.47 -14.33 -28.26
CA PRO A 40 -31.90 -14.10 -28.49
C PRO A 40 -32.66 -13.30 -27.41
N LEU A 41 -33.86 -12.89 -27.83
CA LEU A 41 -34.87 -12.04 -27.24
C LEU A 41 -35.46 -12.48 -25.87
N GLY A 42 -35.70 -11.47 -25.02
CA GLY A 42 -37.04 -11.07 -24.58
C GLY A 42 -37.64 -11.72 -23.31
N LYS A 43 -37.99 -10.89 -22.32
CA LYS A 43 -39.37 -10.71 -21.82
C LYS A 43 -39.46 -9.61 -20.74
N ASN A 44 -40.56 -8.85 -20.85
CA ASN A 44 -41.02 -7.78 -19.97
C ASN A 44 -41.21 -8.22 -18.52
N GLN A 45 -40.86 -7.35 -17.56
CA GLN A 45 -41.48 -7.33 -16.22
C GLN A 45 -41.41 -5.93 -15.59
N THR A 46 -42.59 -5.30 -15.52
CA THR A 46 -43.16 -4.54 -14.38
C THR A 46 -42.41 -3.33 -13.79
N ALA A 47 -42.97 -2.16 -14.10
CA ALA A 47 -42.72 -0.81 -13.60
C ALA A 47 -43.01 -0.60 -12.10
N SER A 48 -42.30 -1.31 -11.22
CA SER A 48 -42.30 -1.03 -9.76
C SER A 48 -40.88 -1.04 -9.15
N GLN A 49 -39.84 -1.03 -9.99
CA GLN A 49 -38.43 -0.95 -9.60
C GLN A 49 -37.80 0.44 -9.81
N ASP A 50 -38.53 1.38 -10.42
CA ASP A 50 -37.96 2.63 -10.95
C ASP A 50 -37.59 3.70 -9.91
N VAL A 51 -37.73 3.42 -8.61
CA VAL A 51 -37.24 4.31 -7.54
C VAL A 51 -36.06 3.70 -6.76
N ALA A 52 -35.84 2.37 -6.83
CA ALA A 52 -34.69 1.70 -6.20
C ALA A 52 -33.58 1.34 -7.21
N MET A 53 -33.86 1.41 -8.52
CA MET A 53 -32.92 1.04 -9.59
C MET A 53 -32.03 2.19 -10.08
N VAL A 54 -32.03 3.34 -9.39
CA VAL A 54 -31.27 4.54 -9.80
C VAL A 54 -29.91 4.69 -9.06
N MET A 55 -29.54 3.81 -8.13
CA MET A 55 -28.25 3.91 -7.41
C MET A 55 -27.39 2.64 -7.44
N LYS A 56 -27.26 2.01 -8.61
CA LYS A 56 -26.29 0.93 -8.81
C LYS A 56 -25.47 1.09 -10.09
N GLU A 57 -25.18 2.32 -10.50
CA GLU A 57 -23.91 2.53 -11.19
C GLU A 57 -22.81 2.15 -10.20
N SER A 58 -22.02 1.15 -10.55
CA SER A 58 -20.86 0.78 -9.74
C SER A 58 -19.90 1.96 -9.77
N VAL A 59 -19.87 2.76 -8.70
CA VAL A 59 -18.89 3.85 -8.54
C VAL A 59 -17.51 3.30 -8.88
N GLN A 60 -16.94 3.80 -9.97
CA GLN A 60 -15.58 3.48 -10.38
C GLN A 60 -14.62 4.16 -9.41
N VAL A 61 -13.51 3.50 -9.09
CA VAL A 61 -12.45 4.05 -8.24
C VAL A 61 -11.14 3.87 -8.98
N ASP A 62 -10.39 4.95 -9.15
CA ASP A 62 -9.05 4.90 -9.72
C ASP A 62 -8.06 4.52 -8.62
N THR A 63 -7.20 3.56 -8.92
CA THR A 63 -6.23 3.01 -7.96
C THR A 63 -4.81 3.37 -8.37
N THR A 64 -4.07 4.02 -7.47
CA THR A 64 -2.66 4.37 -7.70
C THR A 64 -1.77 3.79 -6.62
N LEU A 65 -0.71 3.10 -7.00
CA LEU A 65 0.37 2.65 -6.12
C LEU A 65 1.60 3.54 -6.31
N ILE A 66 2.08 4.15 -5.23
CA ILE A 66 3.34 4.89 -5.20
C ILE A 66 4.40 4.02 -4.51
N ILE A 67 5.44 3.67 -5.25
CA ILE A 67 6.60 2.93 -4.74
C ILE A 67 7.73 3.94 -4.53
N ALA A 68 8.06 4.24 -3.27
CA ALA A 68 9.28 4.97 -2.94
C ALA A 68 10.46 4.00 -2.99
N THR A 69 11.46 4.30 -3.82
CA THR A 69 12.62 3.42 -3.98
C THR A 69 13.93 4.18 -4.07
N VAL A 70 14.96 3.61 -3.46
CA VAL A 70 16.35 4.07 -3.46
C VAL A 70 17.20 2.83 -3.75
N PRO A 71 17.26 2.37 -5.02
CA PRO A 71 17.83 1.08 -5.36
C PRO A 71 19.35 1.12 -5.42
N HIS A 72 19.98 1.50 -4.31
CA HIS A 72 21.43 1.65 -4.17
C HIS A 72 22.17 0.31 -4.14
N ASP A 73 21.45 -0.79 -3.93
CA ASP A 73 21.99 -2.14 -3.98
C ASP A 73 21.02 -3.12 -4.65
N ARG A 74 21.51 -4.36 -4.79
CA ARG A 74 20.78 -5.46 -5.42
C ARG A 74 19.51 -5.86 -4.67
N ASP A 75 19.48 -5.71 -3.36
CA ASP A 75 18.34 -6.13 -2.56
C ASP A 75 17.20 -5.09 -2.64
N HIS A 76 17.50 -3.79 -2.66
CA HIS A 76 16.50 -2.75 -2.94
C HIS A 76 15.97 -2.84 -4.38
N ALA A 77 16.84 -3.13 -5.36
CA ALA A 77 16.42 -3.40 -6.74
C ALA A 77 15.46 -4.61 -6.84
N LYS A 78 15.74 -5.68 -6.09
CA LYS A 78 14.83 -6.85 -5.99
C LYS A 78 13.54 -6.52 -5.24
N ALA A 79 13.57 -5.62 -4.26
CA ALA A 79 12.38 -5.17 -3.54
C ALA A 79 11.43 -4.44 -4.51
N LEU A 80 11.94 -3.48 -5.28
CA LEU A 80 11.19 -2.83 -6.35
C LEU A 80 10.56 -3.85 -7.32
N TRP A 81 11.36 -4.81 -7.83
CA TRP A 81 10.85 -5.88 -8.68
C TRP A 81 9.69 -6.64 -8.01
N SER A 82 9.87 -7.04 -6.75
CA SER A 82 8.86 -7.81 -6.02
C SER A 82 7.55 -7.03 -5.83
N HIS A 83 7.62 -5.71 -5.65
CA HIS A 83 6.42 -4.87 -5.55
C HIS A 83 5.66 -4.81 -6.88
N LEU A 84 6.38 -4.59 -7.98
CA LEU A 84 5.80 -4.59 -9.33
C LEU A 84 5.12 -5.92 -9.64
N GLU A 85 5.69 -7.03 -9.19
CA GLU A 85 5.15 -8.36 -9.43
C GLU A 85 3.94 -8.71 -8.54
N CYS A 86 3.99 -8.33 -7.27
CA CYS A 86 3.02 -8.79 -6.27
C CYS A 86 1.84 -7.84 -6.04
N LEU A 87 2.00 -6.53 -6.30
CA LEU A 87 1.05 -5.51 -5.81
C LEU A 87 0.29 -4.77 -6.92
N THR A 88 0.44 -5.17 -8.18
CA THR A 88 -0.06 -4.40 -9.33
C THR A 88 -1.34 -4.94 -9.98
N GLU A 89 -1.80 -6.14 -9.63
CA GLU A 89 -2.91 -6.83 -10.32
C GLU A 89 -4.26 -6.06 -10.28
N LYS A 90 -4.48 -5.21 -9.27
CA LYS A 90 -5.68 -4.38 -9.10
C LYS A 90 -5.36 -2.90 -8.98
N ILE A 91 -4.26 -2.50 -9.59
CA ILE A 91 -3.79 -1.13 -9.61
C ILE A 91 -3.91 -0.63 -11.05
N ASP A 92 -4.43 0.57 -11.25
CA ASP A 92 -4.54 1.19 -12.58
C ASP A 92 -3.23 1.90 -12.95
N ARG A 93 -2.60 2.55 -11.97
CA ARG A 93 -1.36 3.32 -12.12
C ARG A 93 -0.34 3.02 -11.04
N VAL A 94 0.92 2.86 -11.44
CA VAL A 94 2.08 2.72 -10.56
C VAL A 94 3.03 3.88 -10.81
N VAL A 95 3.35 4.62 -9.75
CA VAL A 95 4.38 5.64 -9.74
C VAL A 95 5.60 5.08 -9.02
N VAL A 96 6.73 4.98 -9.71
CA VAL A 96 8.01 4.61 -9.09
C VAL A 96 8.76 5.90 -8.77
N ALA A 97 8.66 6.34 -7.53
CA ALA A 97 9.28 7.57 -7.04
C ALA A 97 10.72 7.28 -6.57
N ALA A 98 11.71 7.88 -7.23
CA ALA A 98 13.12 7.61 -6.97
C ALA A 98 13.96 8.90 -6.95
N PRO A 99 15.18 8.87 -6.37
CA PRO A 99 16.10 10.00 -6.44
C PRO A 99 16.48 10.36 -7.88
N ASP A 100 16.57 11.66 -8.16
CA ASP A 100 17.04 12.18 -9.45
C ASP A 100 18.57 12.16 -9.56
N VAL A 101 19.10 10.98 -9.86
CA VAL A 101 20.53 10.74 -10.06
C VAL A 101 20.71 9.63 -11.10
N ASP A 102 21.77 9.71 -11.91
CA ASP A 102 21.99 8.80 -13.05
C ASP A 102 21.90 7.32 -12.68
N TRP A 103 22.52 6.91 -11.57
CA TRP A 103 22.49 5.51 -11.14
C TRP A 103 21.07 5.04 -10.80
N SER A 104 20.25 5.90 -10.18
CA SER A 104 18.87 5.61 -9.79
C SER A 104 18.00 5.49 -11.04
N ARG A 105 18.11 6.45 -11.97
CA ARG A 105 17.43 6.44 -13.27
C ARG A 105 17.73 5.14 -14.03
N ASN A 106 19.00 4.84 -14.23
CA ASN A 106 19.43 3.66 -14.97
C ASN A 106 18.90 2.35 -14.36
N ILE A 107 18.95 2.20 -13.03
CA ILE A 107 18.48 0.98 -12.36
C ILE A 107 16.95 0.86 -12.43
N VAL A 108 16.22 1.94 -12.11
CA VAL A 108 14.75 1.95 -12.13
C VAL A 108 14.22 1.70 -13.54
N GLU A 109 14.75 2.39 -14.56
CA GLU A 109 14.32 2.21 -15.95
C GLU A 109 14.60 0.80 -16.46
N ALA A 110 15.77 0.24 -16.12
CA ALA A 110 16.10 -1.15 -16.47
C ALA A 110 15.12 -2.13 -15.82
N ILE A 111 14.77 -1.94 -14.54
CA ILE A 111 13.80 -2.80 -13.84
C ILE A 111 12.41 -2.69 -14.47
N ILE A 112 11.90 -1.48 -14.71
CA ILE A 112 10.58 -1.26 -15.31
C ILE A 112 10.52 -1.84 -16.73
N THR A 113 11.55 -1.60 -17.54
CA THR A 113 11.63 -2.11 -18.92
C THR A 113 11.63 -3.64 -18.93
N ASN A 114 12.44 -4.26 -18.08
CA ASN A 114 12.48 -5.72 -17.96
C ASN A 114 11.16 -6.29 -17.43
N PHE A 115 10.52 -5.63 -16.45
CA PHE A 115 9.22 -6.05 -15.94
C PHE A 115 8.14 -6.02 -17.03
N LYS A 116 8.04 -4.91 -17.78
CA LYS A 116 7.10 -4.78 -18.92
C LYS A 116 7.36 -5.83 -19.99
N LEU A 117 8.63 -6.10 -20.32
CA LEU A 117 9.01 -7.15 -21.27
C LEU A 117 8.57 -8.54 -20.79
N GLN A 118 8.85 -8.88 -19.53
CA GLN A 118 8.45 -10.16 -18.95
C GLN A 118 6.91 -10.30 -18.90
N ALA A 119 6.20 -9.24 -18.56
CA ALA A 119 4.75 -9.26 -18.58
C ALA A 119 4.20 -9.46 -19.99
N ALA A 120 4.77 -8.81 -21.00
CA ALA A 120 4.38 -8.99 -22.40
C ALA A 120 4.63 -10.43 -22.89
N ILE A 121 5.79 -11.01 -22.58
CA ILE A 121 6.11 -12.42 -22.90
C ILE A 121 5.08 -13.37 -22.28
N ASN A 122 4.69 -13.11 -21.04
CA ASN A 122 3.73 -13.93 -20.30
C ASN A 122 2.26 -13.54 -20.54
N GLN A 123 1.98 -12.59 -21.45
CA GLN A 123 0.63 -12.08 -21.74
C GLN A 123 -0.11 -11.56 -20.50
N ILE A 124 0.63 -10.96 -19.57
CA ILE A 124 0.12 -10.37 -18.34
C ILE A 124 -0.18 -8.90 -18.61
N SER A 125 -1.41 -8.46 -18.34
CA SER A 125 -1.76 -7.04 -18.35
C SER A 125 -1.01 -6.32 -17.24
N VAL A 126 -0.40 -5.18 -17.57
CA VAL A 126 0.32 -4.34 -16.61
C VAL A 126 -0.39 -3.00 -16.45
N PRO A 127 -0.35 -2.38 -15.26
CA PRO A 127 -0.80 -1.00 -15.10
C PRO A 127 0.02 -0.02 -15.93
N ILE A 128 -0.43 1.23 -15.96
CA ILE A 128 0.42 2.34 -16.36
C ILE A 128 1.54 2.45 -15.32
N ILE A 129 2.79 2.24 -15.72
CA ILE A 129 3.96 2.37 -14.83
C ILE A 129 4.81 3.54 -15.31
N GLU A 130 4.96 4.53 -14.43
CA GLU A 130 5.66 5.79 -14.68
C GLU A 130 6.75 5.97 -13.60
N PRO A 131 8.04 6.04 -14.01
CA PRO A 131 9.07 6.49 -13.10
C PRO A 131 8.98 8.01 -12.92
N ALA A 132 9.16 8.48 -11.69
CA ALA A 132 9.24 9.90 -11.35
C ALA A 132 10.49 10.14 -10.48
N TYR A 133 11.27 11.13 -10.88
CA TYR A 133 12.58 11.40 -10.30
C TYR A 133 12.56 12.73 -9.56
N PHE A 134 13.04 12.72 -8.32
CA PHE A 134 12.96 13.88 -7.44
C PHE A 134 14.31 14.20 -6.82
N ASP A 135 14.64 15.49 -6.82
CA ASP A 135 15.75 16.06 -6.06
C ASP A 135 15.37 16.15 -4.58
N ASN A 136 15.30 15.01 -3.88
CA ASN A 136 15.08 14.98 -2.45
C ASN A 136 16.02 14.02 -1.72
N ASN A 137 16.39 14.43 -0.50
CA ASN A 137 17.26 13.66 0.40
C ASN A 137 16.48 13.05 1.58
N ARG A 138 15.15 12.96 1.48
CA ARG A 138 14.31 12.57 2.63
C ARG A 138 13.97 11.08 2.66
N TYR A 139 14.15 10.37 1.54
CA TYR A 139 13.82 8.95 1.37
C TYR A 139 12.37 8.61 1.86
N ASP A 140 11.82 7.44 1.57
CA ASP A 140 10.48 7.01 2.04
C ASP A 140 9.37 8.08 1.91
N VAL A 141 8.97 8.69 3.04
CA VAL A 141 7.94 9.75 3.14
C VAL A 141 8.22 10.96 2.25
N GLY A 142 9.49 11.30 2.03
CA GLY A 142 9.88 12.37 1.11
C GLY A 142 9.48 12.05 -0.33
N LEU A 143 9.85 10.87 -0.80
CA LEU A 143 9.52 10.40 -2.16
C LEU A 143 8.01 10.21 -2.35
N TRP A 144 7.29 9.73 -1.33
CA TRP A 144 5.82 9.69 -1.38
C TRP A 144 5.21 11.08 -1.51
N CYS A 145 5.65 12.06 -0.70
CA CYS A 145 5.11 13.42 -0.75
C CYS A 145 5.42 14.13 -2.06
N ASP A 146 6.62 13.95 -2.61
CA ASP A 146 7.01 14.56 -3.87
C ASP A 146 6.21 13.96 -5.02
N ALA A 147 6.02 12.64 -5.04
CA ALA A 147 5.12 11.98 -5.99
C ALA A 147 3.69 12.51 -5.87
N LEU A 148 3.10 12.51 -4.68
CA LEU A 148 1.76 13.07 -4.49
C LEU A 148 1.64 14.50 -5.03
N THR A 149 2.59 15.37 -4.70
CA THR A 149 2.58 16.76 -5.17
C THR A 149 2.70 16.84 -6.68
N HIS A 150 3.59 16.05 -7.29
CA HIS A 150 3.78 15.99 -8.74
C HIS A 150 2.51 15.59 -9.49
N TYR A 151 1.72 14.67 -8.94
CA TYR A 151 0.44 14.24 -9.52
C TYR A 151 -0.76 15.10 -9.07
N GLY A 152 -0.51 16.32 -8.60
CA GLY A 152 -1.57 17.31 -8.31
C GLY A 152 -2.32 17.08 -7.01
N PHE A 153 -1.78 16.29 -6.08
CA PHE A 153 -2.29 16.21 -4.71
C PHE A 153 -1.70 17.34 -3.87
N SER A 154 -2.57 18.14 -3.26
CA SER A 154 -2.17 19.28 -2.42
C SER A 154 -2.78 19.15 -1.02
N PRO A 155 -2.01 19.40 0.05
CA PRO A 155 -2.53 19.40 1.42
C PRO A 155 -3.48 20.57 1.73
N ILE A 156 -3.49 21.61 0.87
CA ILE A 156 -4.20 22.87 1.12
C ILE A 156 -5.65 22.84 0.61
N ASP A 157 -6.01 21.84 -0.20
CA ASP A 157 -7.16 21.98 -1.10
C ASP A 157 -8.34 21.06 -0.76
N GLU A 158 -8.84 21.18 0.47
CA GLU A 158 -10.11 20.55 0.87
C GLU A 158 -11.32 21.19 0.18
N SER A 159 -11.23 22.48 -0.20
CA SER A 159 -12.36 23.22 -0.75
C SER A 159 -12.45 23.23 -2.28
N GLU A 160 -11.36 23.21 -3.05
CA GLU A 160 -11.46 23.24 -4.51
C GLU A 160 -11.59 21.83 -5.10
N ARG A 161 -10.90 20.83 -4.55
CA ARG A 161 -10.98 19.43 -5.03
C ARG A 161 -12.37 18.81 -4.87
N TYR A 162 -13.13 19.24 -3.87
CA TYR A 162 -14.49 18.75 -3.61
C TYR A 162 -15.58 19.61 -4.24
N ASN A 163 -15.30 20.87 -4.57
CA ASN A 163 -16.22 21.73 -5.31
C ASN A 163 -16.08 21.57 -6.83
N SER A 164 -14.99 20.98 -7.33
CA SER A 164 -14.83 20.59 -8.73
C SER A 164 -15.61 19.30 -9.07
N SER A 165 -16.94 19.42 -9.10
CA SER A 165 -17.87 18.58 -9.85
C SER A 165 -18.09 17.12 -9.42
N ARG A 166 -19.36 16.71 -9.50
CA ARG A 166 -19.92 15.34 -9.47
C ARG A 166 -19.32 14.36 -10.52
N THR A 167 -18.18 14.68 -11.12
CA THR A 167 -17.58 14.00 -12.28
C THR A 167 -16.16 13.47 -12.04
N THR A 168 -15.54 13.74 -10.88
CA THR A 168 -14.22 13.19 -10.58
C THR A 168 -14.35 11.76 -10.05
N ILE A 169 -13.74 10.81 -10.76
CA ILE A 169 -13.60 9.43 -10.31
C ILE A 169 -12.84 9.44 -8.97
N PRO A 170 -13.40 8.90 -7.87
CA PRO A 170 -12.71 8.88 -6.58
C PRO A 170 -11.44 8.03 -6.65
N GLN A 171 -10.42 8.42 -5.90
CA GLN A 171 -9.09 7.79 -5.95
C GLN A 171 -8.73 7.05 -4.66
N ALA A 172 -8.28 5.81 -4.80
CA ALA A 172 -7.67 5.02 -3.75
C ALA A 172 -6.15 5.02 -3.94
N ILE A 173 -5.41 5.46 -2.93
CA ILE A 173 -3.96 5.62 -3.01
C ILE A 173 -3.26 4.63 -2.11
N PHE A 174 -2.28 3.93 -2.66
CA PHE A 174 -1.44 2.97 -1.96
C PHE A 174 0.01 3.46 -1.98
N MET A 175 0.72 3.24 -0.89
CA MET A 175 2.13 3.62 -0.77
C MET A 175 2.93 2.44 -0.25
N ILE A 176 4.09 2.21 -0.84
CA ILE A 176 5.06 1.23 -0.35
C ILE A 176 6.49 1.75 -0.50
N ASN A 177 7.42 1.28 0.34
CA ASN A 177 8.85 1.53 0.18
C ASN A 177 9.65 0.24 -0.02
N ASP A 178 10.87 0.37 -0.51
CA ASP A 178 11.76 -0.73 -0.85
C ASP A 178 12.59 -1.28 0.32
N SER A 179 12.20 -0.97 1.56
CA SER A 179 12.82 -1.55 2.76
C SER A 179 12.41 -3.01 3.02
N ALA A 180 11.50 -3.55 2.21
CA ALA A 180 11.08 -4.94 2.27
C ALA A 180 10.65 -5.46 0.90
N PHE A 181 10.73 -6.78 0.68
CA PHE A 181 10.20 -7.47 -0.49
C PHE A 181 8.74 -7.86 -0.28
N SER A 182 7.90 -7.74 -1.31
CA SER A 182 6.60 -8.41 -1.34
C SER A 182 6.77 -9.89 -1.67
N ARG A 183 6.13 -10.77 -0.90
CA ARG A 183 6.19 -12.23 -1.12
C ARG A 183 4.93 -12.82 -1.73
N ILE A 184 3.79 -12.19 -1.46
CA ILE A 184 2.48 -12.63 -1.93
C ILE A 184 1.67 -11.40 -2.34
N ASN A 185 0.62 -11.62 -3.13
CA ASN A 185 -0.32 -10.58 -3.54
C ASN A 185 -1.34 -10.28 -2.41
N TYR A 186 -1.76 -9.01 -2.32
CA TYR A 186 -2.69 -8.47 -1.31
C TYR A 186 -3.93 -7.79 -1.90
N ASN A 187 -4.51 -8.37 -2.95
CA ASN A 187 -5.70 -7.86 -3.62
C ASN A 187 -6.85 -7.60 -2.63
N ASN A 188 -6.96 -8.39 -1.55
CA ASN A 188 -7.94 -8.17 -0.49
C ASN A 188 -7.74 -6.82 0.22
N LEU A 189 -6.50 -6.37 0.44
CA LEU A 189 -6.23 -5.06 1.04
C LEU A 189 -6.61 -3.93 0.09
N THR A 190 -6.31 -4.11 -1.20
CA THR A 190 -6.74 -3.19 -2.26
C THR A 190 -8.27 -3.07 -2.30
N ASP A 191 -8.98 -4.20 -2.30
CA ASP A 191 -10.45 -4.24 -2.35
C ASP A 191 -11.09 -3.52 -1.16
N ARG A 192 -10.48 -3.61 0.03
CA ARG A 192 -10.98 -2.94 1.24
C ARG A 192 -10.91 -1.43 1.15
N ILE A 193 -9.77 -0.89 0.71
CA ILE A 193 -9.61 0.56 0.52
C ILE A 193 -10.48 1.05 -0.62
N VAL A 194 -10.57 0.30 -1.73
CA VAL A 194 -11.49 0.62 -2.83
C VAL A 194 -12.94 0.63 -2.34
N GLY A 195 -13.37 -0.36 -1.55
CA GLY A 195 -14.70 -0.42 -0.96
C GLY A 195 -15.00 0.77 -0.04
N ALA A 196 -14.05 1.11 0.83
CA ALA A 196 -14.16 2.28 1.71
C ALA A 196 -14.19 3.60 0.94
N THR A 197 -13.41 3.72 -0.14
CA THR A 197 -13.41 4.88 -1.03
C THR A 197 -14.75 5.06 -1.73
N LYS A 198 -15.41 3.97 -2.16
CA LYS A 198 -16.78 4.03 -2.71
C LYS A 198 -17.78 4.51 -1.68
N GLN A 199 -17.69 3.99 -0.45
CA GLN A 199 -18.58 4.40 0.65
C GLN A 199 -18.40 5.89 1.00
N GLU A 200 -17.16 6.36 1.08
CA GLU A 200 -16.83 7.77 1.30
C GLU A 200 -17.45 8.64 0.19
N HIS A 201 -17.27 8.26 -1.08
CA HIS A 201 -17.83 8.99 -2.22
C HIS A 201 -19.36 9.07 -2.18
N VAL A 202 -20.05 7.95 -1.92
CA VAL A 202 -21.52 7.91 -1.82
C VAL A 202 -22.03 8.71 -0.61
N GLY A 203 -21.34 8.61 0.54
CA GLY A 203 -21.68 9.37 1.74
C GLY A 203 -21.63 10.88 1.53
N HIS A 204 -20.62 11.36 0.81
CA HIS A 204 -20.51 12.78 0.43
C HIS A 204 -21.55 13.24 -0.59
N GLN A 205 -21.95 12.38 -1.53
CA GLN A 205 -23.04 12.71 -2.46
C GLN A 205 -24.39 12.79 -1.74
N SER A 206 -24.60 11.96 -0.72
CA SER A 206 -25.85 11.86 0.03
C SER A 206 -26.01 12.96 1.09
N SER A 207 -24.90 13.45 1.68
CA SER A 207 -24.93 14.53 2.68
C SER A 207 -25.34 15.90 2.11
N ASN A 208 -25.33 16.06 0.78
CA ASN A 208 -25.92 17.21 0.10
C ASN A 208 -27.45 17.11 -0.09
N ILE A 209 -28.06 15.94 0.17
CA ILE A 209 -29.51 15.71 -0.02
C ILE A 209 -30.22 15.41 1.31
N SER A 210 -29.54 14.83 2.30
CA SER A 210 -30.16 14.42 3.57
C SER A 210 -29.47 15.04 4.78
N ARG A 211 -29.86 16.28 5.10
CA ARG A 211 -29.65 16.90 6.42
C ARG A 211 -30.80 16.62 7.39
N LEU A 212 -31.57 15.56 7.12
CA LEU A 212 -32.68 15.05 7.90
C LEU A 212 -32.62 13.52 7.79
N VAL A 213 -31.95 12.87 8.74
CA VAL A 213 -32.34 11.59 9.37
C VAL A 213 -31.20 11.22 10.34
N THR A 214 -31.65 10.73 11.47
CA THR A 214 -31.07 10.62 12.80
C THR A 214 -29.81 9.79 12.98
N GLU A 215 -29.11 10.14 14.06
CA GLU A 215 -28.05 9.45 14.77
C GLU A 215 -28.32 7.94 14.96
N GLU A 216 -27.81 7.12 14.06
CA GLU A 216 -27.29 5.79 14.42
C GLU A 216 -25.81 5.80 14.06
N HIS A 217 -24.97 5.38 15.02
CA HIS A 217 -23.51 5.49 14.95
C HIS A 217 -22.98 5.07 13.57
N PRO A 218 -22.36 5.99 12.79
CA PRO A 218 -21.79 5.59 11.52
C PRO A 218 -20.70 4.58 11.82
N ALA A 219 -20.82 3.38 11.24
CA ALA A 219 -19.70 2.45 11.18
C ALA A 219 -18.48 3.26 10.73
N THR A 220 -17.44 3.31 11.55
CA THR A 220 -16.29 4.18 11.32
C THR A 220 -15.69 3.83 9.97
N SER A 221 -15.92 4.66 8.96
CA SER A 221 -15.48 4.40 7.59
C SER A 221 -13.96 4.35 7.58
N LEU A 222 -13.41 3.25 7.06
CA LEU A 222 -11.97 3.08 6.90
C LEU A 222 -11.40 4.27 6.09
N LYS A 223 -10.36 4.92 6.63
CA LYS A 223 -9.61 6.04 6.05
C LYS A 223 -8.18 5.63 5.70
N LEU A 224 -7.55 4.83 6.56
CA LEU A 224 -6.18 4.34 6.42
C LEU A 224 -6.12 2.86 6.79
N LEU A 225 -5.53 2.06 5.91
CA LEU A 225 -5.13 0.69 6.18
C LEU A 225 -3.59 0.63 6.20
N SER A 226 -3.03 0.12 7.29
CA SER A 226 -1.59 -0.08 7.43
C SER A 226 -1.27 -1.54 7.74
N LEU A 227 -0.12 -2.03 7.26
CA LEU A 227 0.33 -3.38 7.63
C LEU A 227 0.60 -3.50 9.13
N ASN A 228 1.01 -2.43 9.81
CA ASN A 228 1.28 -2.49 11.24
C ASN A 228 0.56 -1.35 11.96
N GLY A 229 -0.07 -1.67 13.09
CA GLY A 229 -0.87 -0.75 13.90
C GLY A 229 -1.48 -1.42 15.13
N ARG A 230 -1.99 -0.63 16.07
CA ARG A 230 -2.81 -1.16 17.18
C ARG A 230 -4.27 -0.77 17.00
N LEU A 231 -5.15 -1.77 16.98
CA LEU A 231 -6.60 -1.62 17.11
C LEU A 231 -7.00 -1.86 18.57
N GLY A 232 -7.55 -0.83 19.23
CA GLY A 232 -8.36 -1.03 20.43
C GLY A 232 -7.68 -1.55 21.71
N ARG A 233 -8.50 -1.81 22.73
CA ARG A 233 -8.22 -1.81 24.19
C ARG A 233 -7.04 -2.71 24.61
N SER A 234 -5.88 -2.12 24.87
CA SER A 234 -4.87 -2.75 25.73
C SER A 234 -5.09 -2.34 27.19
N PRO A 235 -4.49 -3.09 28.14
CA PRO A 235 -4.48 -2.75 29.55
C PRO A 235 -4.11 -1.29 29.85
N PRO A 236 -4.54 -0.76 31.02
CA PRO A 236 -4.24 0.59 31.44
C PRO A 236 -2.72 0.83 31.40
N GLY A 237 -2.26 1.79 30.58
CA GLY A 237 -0.85 2.22 30.55
C GLY A 237 -0.14 2.16 29.20
N SER A 238 -0.68 1.49 28.17
CA SER A 238 -0.05 1.43 26.85
C SER A 238 -0.65 2.48 25.91
N LYS A 239 0.07 3.60 25.73
CA LYS A 239 -0.40 4.85 25.08
C LYS A 239 -0.22 4.95 23.56
N TYR A 240 0.17 3.88 22.86
CA TYR A 240 0.63 4.03 21.46
C TYR A 240 -0.17 3.14 20.48
N ASN A 241 -0.90 3.77 19.54
CA ASN A 241 -1.39 3.16 18.29
C ASN A 241 -0.38 3.35 17.14
N TRP A 242 0.81 2.80 17.30
CA TRP A 242 1.93 3.02 16.38
C TRP A 242 1.62 2.48 14.96
N VAL A 243 1.55 3.36 13.96
CA VAL A 243 1.32 2.99 12.55
C VAL A 243 2.66 2.98 11.80
N GLU A 244 3.43 1.90 11.93
CA GLU A 244 4.60 1.72 11.08
C GLU A 244 4.17 1.43 9.66
N SER A 245 4.76 2.07 8.64
CA SER A 245 4.53 1.60 7.28
C SER A 245 5.78 1.32 6.48
N VAL A 246 5.85 0.06 6.06
CA VAL A 246 6.37 -0.25 4.73
C VAL A 246 5.26 -0.14 3.68
N TYR A 247 3.99 -0.39 4.03
CA TYR A 247 2.84 -0.24 3.13
C TYR A 247 1.66 0.45 3.80
N ARG A 248 0.96 1.31 3.05
CA ARG A 248 -0.30 1.97 3.44
C ARG A 248 -1.28 1.99 2.27
N GLY A 249 -2.57 1.93 2.58
CA GLY A 249 -3.65 2.24 1.66
C GLY A 249 -4.55 3.32 2.24
N PHE A 250 -4.98 4.28 1.42
CA PHE A 250 -5.71 5.46 1.82
C PHE A 250 -6.96 5.64 0.97
N THR A 251 -8.06 6.01 1.63
CA THR A 251 -9.18 6.68 0.95
C THR A 251 -8.82 8.16 0.70
N PRO A 252 -9.61 8.91 -0.09
CA PRO A 252 -9.34 10.32 -0.33
C PRO A 252 -9.20 11.13 0.97
N GLN A 253 -10.15 11.03 1.89
CA GLN A 253 -10.07 11.71 3.19
C GLN A 253 -8.87 11.25 4.01
N GLY A 254 -8.58 9.94 4.02
CA GLY A 254 -7.42 9.41 4.71
C GLY A 254 -6.10 9.95 4.16
N LEU A 255 -5.99 10.11 2.85
CA LEU A 255 -4.82 10.67 2.20
C LEU A 255 -4.63 12.14 2.56
N MET A 256 -5.70 12.93 2.61
CA MET A 256 -5.62 14.34 3.00
C MET A 256 -5.04 14.50 4.41
N THR A 257 -5.47 13.69 5.37
CA THR A 257 -4.90 13.67 6.72
C THR A 257 -3.40 13.39 6.69
N PHE A 258 -2.98 12.40 5.91
CA PHE A 258 -1.56 12.09 5.73
C PHE A 258 -0.79 13.27 5.11
N MET A 259 -1.32 13.91 4.08
CA MET A 259 -0.64 15.02 3.40
C MET A 259 -0.50 16.26 4.28
N LYS A 260 -1.55 16.62 5.02
CA LYS A 260 -1.52 17.73 5.99
C LYS A 260 -0.52 17.49 7.12
N HIS A 261 -0.27 16.22 7.44
CA HIS A 261 0.72 15.84 8.45
C HIS A 261 2.15 15.78 7.89
N SER A 262 2.35 15.05 6.79
CA SER A 262 3.67 14.59 6.32
C SER A 262 4.24 15.41 5.16
N CYS A 263 3.38 16.08 4.38
CA CYS A 263 3.76 16.70 3.11
C CYS A 263 3.70 18.24 3.13
N THR A 264 3.81 18.85 4.31
CA THR A 264 3.84 20.32 4.44
C THR A 264 5.25 20.88 4.17
N PRO A 265 5.40 22.17 3.83
CA PRO A 265 6.71 22.82 3.69
C PRO A 265 7.56 22.79 4.98
N GLU A 266 6.94 22.71 6.15
CA GLU A 266 7.65 22.52 7.42
C GLU A 266 8.15 21.08 7.54
N ALA A 267 7.29 20.10 7.28
CA ALA A 267 7.66 18.70 7.24
C ALA A 267 8.73 18.43 6.17
N ALA A 268 8.72 19.20 5.07
CA ALA A 268 9.72 19.16 4.01
C ALA A 268 11.15 19.44 4.46
N ARG A 269 11.30 20.22 5.54
CA ARG A 269 12.61 20.60 6.09
C ARG A 269 13.05 19.70 7.25
N LYS A 270 12.16 18.86 7.78
CA LYS A 270 12.47 17.95 8.89
C LYS A 270 13.29 16.77 8.41
N CYS A 271 14.22 16.33 9.25
CA CYS A 271 15.03 15.12 9.07
C CYS A 271 15.96 15.08 7.85
N ILE A 272 16.21 16.21 7.17
CA ILE A 272 17.25 16.29 6.13
C ILE A 272 18.61 15.94 6.74
N GLY A 273 19.34 15.01 6.11
CA GLY A 273 20.65 14.54 6.59
C GLY A 273 20.62 13.83 7.95
N SER A 274 19.45 13.45 8.44
CA SER A 274 19.27 12.77 9.72
C SER A 274 19.15 11.25 9.54
N ASN A 275 19.27 10.49 10.63
CA ASN A 275 19.09 9.04 10.58
C ASN A 275 17.59 8.64 10.52
N ALA A 276 17.34 7.35 10.23
CA ALA A 276 16.00 6.77 10.19
C ALA A 276 15.19 6.98 11.49
N GLY A 277 15.85 7.14 12.64
CA GLY A 277 15.18 7.46 13.90
C GLY A 277 14.50 8.83 13.90
N CYS A 278 14.99 9.79 13.14
CA CYS A 278 14.32 11.07 12.93
C CYS A 278 12.99 10.88 12.19
N ILE A 279 12.99 10.10 11.10
CA ILE A 279 11.78 9.84 10.29
C ILE A 279 10.70 9.18 11.14
N VAL A 280 11.08 8.11 11.86
CA VAL A 280 10.20 7.38 12.79
C VAL A 280 9.56 8.34 13.80
N ARG A 281 10.35 9.21 14.45
CA ARG A 281 9.85 10.11 15.51
C ARG A 281 8.97 11.25 15.00
N ASN A 282 9.24 11.77 13.80
CA ASN A 282 8.56 12.97 13.29
C ASN A 282 7.42 12.65 12.33
N PHE A 283 7.46 11.51 11.64
CA PHE A 283 6.50 11.17 10.59
C PHE A 283 5.66 9.95 10.94
N GLU A 284 6.22 8.94 11.59
CA GLU A 284 5.48 7.70 11.86
C GLU A 284 4.77 7.75 13.23
N ILE A 285 5.42 8.27 14.30
CA ILE A 285 4.80 8.37 15.65
C ILE A 285 3.62 9.35 15.57
N PRO A 286 3.84 10.58 15.06
CA PRO A 286 2.82 11.61 15.18
C PRO A 286 1.68 11.43 14.18
N LEU A 287 1.87 10.66 13.09
CA LEU A 287 0.80 10.38 12.12
C LEU A 287 -0.41 9.73 12.78
N MET A 288 -0.19 8.88 13.78
CA MET A 288 -1.28 8.34 14.59
C MET A 288 -2.15 9.44 15.19
N GLY A 289 -1.54 10.48 15.73
CA GLY A 289 -2.25 11.61 16.34
C GLY A 289 -2.97 12.49 15.31
N ALA A 290 -2.64 12.36 14.02
CA ALA A 290 -3.32 13.06 12.95
C ALA A 290 -4.70 12.46 12.63
N TYR A 291 -4.92 11.17 12.93
CA TYR A 291 -6.24 10.54 12.81
C TYR A 291 -6.96 10.58 14.17
N PRO A 292 -8.24 11.02 14.22
CA PRO A 292 -8.99 11.04 15.47
C PRO A 292 -9.07 9.65 16.13
N LYS A 293 -9.02 9.60 17.47
CA LYS A 293 -9.02 8.34 18.22
C LYS A 293 -10.29 7.54 17.92
N GLY A 294 -10.11 6.31 17.43
CA GLY A 294 -11.21 5.40 17.11
C GLY A 294 -11.78 5.57 15.70
N GLU A 295 -11.24 6.48 14.89
CA GLU A 295 -11.73 6.70 13.53
C GLU A 295 -10.83 6.12 12.47
N GLY A 296 -11.40 5.25 11.62
CA GLY A 296 -10.95 4.99 10.26
C GLY A 296 -9.51 4.46 10.07
N VAL A 297 -8.74 4.19 11.12
CA VAL A 297 -7.41 3.58 11.01
C VAL A 297 -7.52 2.12 11.33
N GLU A 298 -7.16 1.29 10.36
CA GLU A 298 -7.12 -0.15 10.51
C GLU A 298 -5.70 -0.70 10.36
N ALA A 299 -5.35 -1.60 11.27
CA ALA A 299 -4.12 -2.37 11.25
C ALA A 299 -4.40 -3.81 10.82
N ILE A 300 -3.63 -4.32 9.86
CA ILE A 300 -3.74 -5.72 9.43
C ILE A 300 -3.08 -6.67 10.42
N TYR A 301 -1.91 -6.27 10.94
CA TYR A 301 -1.15 -7.06 11.88
C TYR A 301 -1.00 -6.31 13.19
N PRO A 302 -0.97 -7.04 14.32
CA PRO A 302 -0.73 -6.42 15.61
C PRO A 302 0.63 -5.71 15.57
N SER A 303 0.72 -4.58 16.29
CA SER A 303 1.99 -3.91 16.60
C SER A 303 2.49 -4.23 18.01
N PHE A 304 1.74 -5.07 18.75
CA PHE A 304 2.03 -5.46 20.13
C PHE A 304 2.63 -6.87 20.19
N TYR A 305 3.28 -7.18 21.32
CA TYR A 305 3.86 -8.51 21.58
C TYR A 305 2.78 -9.59 21.71
N PRO A 306 3.08 -10.86 21.38
CA PRO A 306 2.20 -11.97 21.74
C PRO A 306 1.89 -11.95 23.24
N SER A 307 0.71 -12.44 23.62
CA SER A 307 0.31 -12.58 25.02
C SER A 307 1.30 -13.42 25.85
N ASP A 308 1.29 -13.28 27.17
CA ASP A 308 2.15 -14.09 28.06
C ASP A 308 1.99 -15.60 27.84
N GLU A 309 0.78 -16.05 27.48
CA GLU A 309 0.52 -17.46 27.15
C GLU A 309 1.14 -17.88 25.82
N GLU A 310 1.06 -17.03 24.79
CA GLU A 310 1.74 -17.25 23.51
C GLU A 310 3.26 -17.23 23.67
N MET A 311 3.78 -16.33 24.50
CA MET A 311 5.20 -16.25 24.85
C MET A 311 5.66 -17.53 25.58
N LYS A 312 4.89 -18.03 26.55
CA LYS A 312 5.17 -19.30 27.24
C LYS A 312 5.09 -20.52 26.31
N ASP A 313 4.21 -20.50 25.30
CA ASP A 313 4.18 -21.54 24.26
C ASP A 313 5.45 -21.53 23.41
N TRP A 314 5.99 -20.36 23.09
CA TRP A 314 7.26 -20.24 22.35
C TRP A 314 8.47 -20.72 23.16
N GLU A 315 8.55 -20.34 24.43
CA GLU A 315 9.59 -20.82 25.34
C GLU A 315 9.55 -22.35 25.44
N ARG A 316 8.35 -22.95 25.55
CA ARG A 316 8.17 -24.42 25.51
C ARG A 316 8.62 -25.06 24.20
N ARG A 317 8.54 -24.35 23.08
CA ARG A 317 9.03 -24.80 21.76
C ARG A 317 10.52 -24.52 21.54
N GLY A 318 11.25 -24.10 22.58
CA GLY A 318 12.68 -23.82 22.51
C GLY A 318 13.03 -22.48 21.84
N VAL A 319 12.06 -21.60 21.62
CA VAL A 319 12.29 -20.25 21.08
C VAL A 319 12.67 -19.33 22.25
N ASN A 320 13.90 -19.45 22.73
CA ASN A 320 14.39 -18.67 23.89
C ASN A 320 14.68 -17.23 23.50
N MET A 321 13.82 -16.28 23.89
CA MET A 321 14.10 -14.84 23.76
C MET A 321 15.13 -14.42 24.80
N THR A 322 16.39 -14.24 24.39
CA THR A 322 17.47 -13.87 25.32
C THR A 322 17.32 -12.42 25.78
N GLY A 323 17.96 -12.04 26.90
CA GLY A 323 17.80 -10.72 27.53
C GLY A 323 18.14 -9.50 26.64
N SER A 324 18.90 -9.69 25.56
CA SER A 324 19.15 -8.66 24.53
C SER A 324 18.08 -8.58 23.43
N GLU A 325 17.18 -9.57 23.35
CA GLU A 325 15.96 -9.56 22.52
C GLU A 325 14.72 -9.15 23.33
N LYS A 326 14.87 -8.94 24.64
CA LYS A 326 13.92 -8.23 25.50
C LYS A 326 14.09 -6.71 25.39
N ILE A 327 14.67 -6.15 24.32
CA ILE A 327 14.80 -4.69 24.19
C ILE A 327 13.42 -4.12 23.80
N TRP A 328 12.94 -3.22 24.66
CA TRP A 328 11.55 -2.80 24.74
C TRP A 328 11.20 -1.63 23.81
N GLY A 329 9.98 -1.66 23.28
CA GLY A 329 9.16 -0.49 22.95
C GLY A 329 9.13 -0.06 21.48
N PHE A 330 10.16 -0.38 20.71
CA PHE A 330 10.29 0.07 19.31
C PHE A 330 10.82 -1.01 18.34
N ASP A 331 11.07 -2.24 18.82
CA ASP A 331 11.57 -3.33 17.97
C ASP A 331 10.44 -3.99 17.18
N GLN A 332 10.07 -3.24 16.15
CA GLN A 332 9.22 -3.53 15.01
C GLN A 332 9.55 -4.88 14.35
N TRP A 333 8.69 -5.39 13.48
CA TRP A 333 9.04 -6.55 12.62
C TRP A 333 10.27 -6.27 11.74
N ARG A 334 10.62 -4.98 11.56
CA ARG A 334 11.88 -4.53 10.96
C ARG A 334 13.11 -4.89 11.80
N MET A 335 13.04 -4.88 13.13
CA MET A 335 14.22 -5.09 14.00
C MET A 335 14.18 -6.45 14.73
N GLY A 336 12.99 -6.96 15.06
CA GLY A 336 12.82 -8.22 15.78
C GLY A 336 12.64 -9.42 14.86
N ALA A 337 13.70 -10.21 14.66
CA ALA A 337 13.65 -11.43 13.83
C ALA A 337 12.59 -12.44 14.30
N LYS A 338 12.37 -12.56 15.61
CA LYS A 338 11.35 -13.45 16.20
C LYS A 338 9.94 -12.92 16.04
N TYR A 339 9.76 -11.61 16.19
CA TYR A 339 8.47 -10.99 15.96
C TYR A 339 8.07 -11.08 14.48
N TYR A 340 9.01 -10.84 13.58
CA TYR A 340 8.82 -11.12 12.16
C TYR A 340 8.38 -12.58 11.91
N GLN A 341 9.07 -13.55 12.53
CA GLN A 341 8.72 -14.96 12.38
C GLN A 341 7.31 -15.25 12.90
N TYR A 342 6.88 -14.64 14.01
CA TYR A 342 5.49 -14.70 14.48
C TYR A 342 4.48 -14.17 13.49
N LEU A 343 4.74 -12.99 12.93
CA LEU A 343 3.86 -12.42 11.92
C LEU A 343 3.73 -13.36 10.72
N VAL A 344 4.83 -13.97 10.29
CA VAL A 344 4.83 -14.97 9.21
C VAL A 344 4.04 -16.22 9.59
N ASP A 345 4.28 -16.80 10.76
CA ASP A 345 3.70 -18.10 11.15
C ASP A 345 2.23 -18.02 11.53
N LYS A 346 1.81 -16.93 12.17
CA LYS A 346 0.44 -16.76 12.66
C LYS A 346 -0.45 -16.01 11.69
N PHE A 347 0.11 -15.02 11.01
CA PHE A 347 -0.66 -14.09 10.21
C PHE A 347 -0.26 -14.09 8.73
N ASN A 348 0.63 -15.02 8.31
CA ASN A 348 1.09 -15.15 6.93
C ASN A 348 1.63 -13.83 6.36
N PHE A 349 2.50 -13.18 7.13
CA PHE A 349 2.99 -11.82 6.85
C PHE A 349 3.53 -11.62 5.42
N PRO A 350 3.23 -10.47 4.78
CA PRO A 350 3.48 -10.21 3.36
C PRO A 350 4.90 -10.04 2.95
N LEU A 351 5.66 -9.45 3.86
CA LEU A 351 6.89 -8.82 3.50
C LEU A 351 8.04 -9.70 3.94
N LEU A 352 9.15 -9.63 3.23
CA LEU A 352 10.44 -10.09 3.72
C LEU A 352 11.31 -8.85 3.89
N LYS A 353 11.98 -8.69 5.03
CA LYS A 353 12.86 -7.53 5.22
C LYS A 353 14.04 -7.54 4.23
N VAL A 354 14.39 -6.38 3.69
CA VAL A 354 15.70 -6.14 3.05
C VAL A 354 16.78 -6.16 4.14
N LYS A 355 17.94 -6.77 3.86
CA LYS A 355 18.97 -7.05 4.85
C LYS A 355 20.05 -5.99 4.91
#